data_AF-W7K6T5-F1
#
_entry.id   AF-W7K6T5-F1
#
_cell.length_a   1.000
_cell.length_b   1.000
_cell.length_c   1.000
_cell.angle_alpha   90.00
_cell.angle_beta   90.00
_cell.angle_gamma   90.00
#
_symmetry.space_group_name_H-M   'P 1'
#
loop_
_entity.id
_entity.type
_entity.pdbx_description
1 polymer ?
#
loop_
_entity_poly.entity_id
_entity_poly.type
_entity_poly.pdbx_seq_one_letter_code
_entity_poly.pdbx_strand_id
1 'polypeptide(L)'
;MTNAGTTDLSWLPSDADEQLALGFKIVTNAYKTRVTSQEAEIRSLKGQLTEKQEQLSSIQKKYSNLEVQLIESTQRGNQLADENKQLITTIKKLNRDIDRLENLKKAVLNSIQEEHDVEDAHKYYSADDLLQTTAPRTMLEMNGNEDSCQSIINKIVNSDTHNIINGSFNSPYIGNV
;
A
#
# COMPACT_ATOMS: atom_id res chain seq x y z
N MET A 1 14.48 -40.77 -78.19
CA MET A 1 14.50 -42.19 -77.76
C MET A 1 14.93 -42.20 -76.29
N THR A 2 14.21 -42.93 -75.47
CA THR A 2 14.08 -42.79 -74.01
C THR A 2 15.36 -43.09 -73.25
N ASN A 3 15.82 -42.12 -72.46
CA ASN A 3 16.87 -42.28 -71.46
C ASN A 3 16.29 -43.05 -70.25
N ALA A 4 16.34 -44.38 -70.31
CA ALA A 4 16.04 -45.22 -69.16
C ALA A 4 17.32 -45.29 -68.31
N GLY A 5 17.37 -44.52 -67.23
CA GLY A 5 18.41 -44.68 -66.21
C GLY A 5 18.36 -46.10 -65.66
N THR A 6 19.30 -46.94 -66.08
CA THR A 6 19.37 -48.33 -65.64
C THR A 6 19.76 -48.34 -64.17
N THR A 7 18.80 -48.57 -63.28
CA THR A 7 19.08 -48.89 -61.88
C THR A 7 19.94 -50.14 -61.84
N ASP A 8 21.18 -50.01 -61.37
CA ASP A 8 22.08 -51.14 -61.14
C ASP A 8 21.53 -52.01 -59.99
N LEU A 9 21.08 -53.22 -60.33
CA LEU A 9 20.50 -54.20 -59.41
C LEU A 9 21.50 -55.31 -59.04
N SER A 10 22.79 -55.12 -59.29
CA SER A 10 23.83 -56.09 -58.94
C SER A 10 23.91 -56.44 -57.45
N TRP A 11 23.35 -55.59 -56.57
CA TRP A 11 23.24 -55.83 -55.13
C TRP A 11 22.10 -56.78 -54.74
N LEU A 12 21.17 -57.06 -55.66
CA LEU A 12 19.98 -57.86 -55.40
C LEU A 12 20.32 -59.35 -55.58
N PRO A 13 19.87 -60.24 -54.67
CA PRO A 13 20.03 -61.69 -54.84
C PRO A 13 19.47 -62.16 -56.18
N SER A 14 20.12 -63.14 -56.83
CA SER A 14 19.65 -63.64 -58.13
C SER A 14 18.42 -64.55 -58.02
N ASP A 15 18.22 -65.18 -56.87
CA ASP A 15 17.08 -66.04 -56.58
C ASP A 15 15.86 -65.24 -56.09
N ALA A 16 14.68 -65.52 -56.63
CA ALA A 16 13.46 -64.76 -56.36
C ALA A 16 12.97 -64.88 -54.90
N ASP A 17 13.14 -66.05 -54.27
CA ASP A 17 12.75 -66.24 -52.87
C ASP A 17 13.70 -65.49 -51.94
N GLU A 18 14.99 -65.43 -52.27
CA GLU A 18 15.98 -64.62 -51.55
C GLU A 18 15.70 -63.10 -51.67
N GLN A 19 15.24 -62.62 -52.82
CA GLN A 19 14.81 -61.22 -53.00
C GLN A 19 13.62 -60.87 -52.12
N LEU A 20 12.62 -61.77 -52.06
CA LEU A 20 11.45 -61.59 -51.22
C LEU A 20 11.84 -61.57 -49.73
N ALA A 21 12.72 -62.48 -49.31
CA ALA A 21 13.25 -62.50 -47.94
C ALA A 21 14.01 -61.21 -47.58
N LEU A 22 14.80 -60.67 -48.51
CA LEU A 22 15.48 -59.39 -48.35
C LEU A 22 14.49 -58.23 -48.23
N GLY A 23 13.44 -58.20 -49.06
CA GLY A 23 12.34 -57.25 -48.97
C GLY A 23 11.66 -57.26 -47.60
N PHE A 24 11.33 -58.46 -47.09
CA PHE A 24 10.77 -58.62 -45.75
C PHE A 24 11.72 -58.11 -44.66
N LYS A 25 13.03 -58.38 -44.79
CA LYS A 25 14.03 -57.88 -43.84
C LYS A 25 14.13 -56.36 -43.85
N ILE A 26 14.12 -55.72 -45.03
CA ILE A 26 14.15 -54.26 -45.17
C ILE A 26 12.91 -53.65 -44.51
N VAL A 27 11.72 -54.14 -44.84
CA VAL A 27 10.45 -53.64 -44.27
C VAL A 27 10.43 -53.83 -42.75
N THR A 28 10.84 -55.02 -42.27
CA THR A 28 10.92 -55.33 -40.84
C THR A 28 11.87 -54.38 -40.11
N ASN A 29 13.04 -54.11 -40.69
CA ASN A 29 14.01 -53.19 -40.11
C ASN A 29 13.50 -51.75 -40.12
N ALA A 30 12.90 -51.29 -41.23
CA ALA A 30 12.30 -49.96 -41.31
C ALA A 30 11.21 -49.78 -40.25
N TYR A 31 10.35 -50.79 -40.05
CA TYR A 31 9.34 -50.79 -39.01
C TYR A 31 9.97 -50.74 -37.61
N LYS A 32 10.96 -51.58 -37.33
CA LYS A 32 11.69 -51.57 -36.05
C LYS A 32 12.31 -50.21 -35.75
N THR A 33 13.03 -49.62 -36.71
CA THR A 33 13.63 -48.28 -36.56
C THR A 33 12.57 -47.22 -36.26
N ARG A 34 11.44 -47.25 -36.97
CA ARG A 34 10.34 -46.31 -36.73
C ARG A 34 9.76 -46.47 -35.33
N VAL A 35 9.47 -47.70 -34.92
CA VAL A 35 8.94 -47.99 -33.57
C VAL A 35 9.91 -47.52 -32.50
N THR A 36 11.20 -47.87 -32.60
CA THR A 36 12.21 -47.44 -31.62
C THR A 36 12.35 -45.92 -31.56
N SER A 37 12.28 -45.23 -32.70
CA SER A 37 12.30 -43.76 -32.74
C SER A 37 11.10 -43.16 -32.02
N GLN A 38 9.89 -43.69 -32.27
CA GLN A 38 8.67 -43.22 -31.64
C GLN A 38 8.66 -43.52 -30.12
N GLU A 39 9.16 -44.68 -29.70
CA GLU A 39 9.31 -45.03 -28.29
C GLU A 39 10.32 -44.11 -27.57
N ALA A 40 11.40 -43.71 -28.24
CA ALA A 40 12.34 -42.73 -27.71
C ALA A 40 11.70 -41.35 -27.56
N GLU A 41 10.94 -40.90 -28.56
CA GLU A 41 10.19 -39.64 -28.52
C GLU A 41 9.15 -39.63 -27.40
N ILE A 42 8.35 -40.70 -27.26
CA ILE A 42 7.37 -40.84 -26.17
C ILE A 42 8.04 -40.74 -24.81
N ARG A 43 9.21 -41.39 -24.62
CA ARG A 43 9.97 -41.29 -23.36
C ARG A 43 10.45 -39.86 -23.10
N SER A 44 10.96 -39.18 -24.12
CA SER A 44 11.39 -37.78 -24.03
C SER A 44 10.22 -36.86 -23.64
N LEU A 45 9.08 -36.98 -24.33
CA LEU A 45 7.89 -36.18 -24.06
C LEU A 45 7.34 -36.43 -22.65
N LYS A 46 7.33 -37.68 -22.18
CA LYS A 46 6.96 -38.01 -20.80
C LYS A 46 7.90 -37.35 -19.79
N GLY A 47 9.20 -37.34 -20.05
CA GLY A 47 10.18 -36.65 -19.21
C GLY A 47 9.90 -35.14 -19.10
N GLN A 48 9.69 -34.48 -20.25
CA GLN A 48 9.35 -33.06 -20.30
C GLN A 48 8.02 -32.75 -19.58
N LEU A 49 7.02 -33.62 -19.72
CA LEU A 49 5.75 -33.46 -19.01
C LEU A 49 5.93 -33.49 -17.49
N THR A 50 6.69 -34.46 -16.98
CA THR A 50 6.99 -34.56 -15.55
C THR A 50 7.72 -33.32 -15.04
N GLU A 51 8.75 -32.84 -15.75
CA GLU A 51 9.48 -31.62 -15.39
C GLU A 51 8.55 -30.40 -15.33
N LYS A 52 7.66 -30.24 -16.33
CA LYS A 52 6.69 -29.15 -16.35
C LYS A 52 5.68 -29.24 -15.20
N GLN A 53 5.28 -30.45 -14.83
CA GLN A 53 4.36 -30.67 -13.71
C GLN A 53 5.01 -30.36 -12.36
N GLU A 54 6.30 -30.66 -12.19
CA GLU A 54 7.09 -30.25 -11.02
C GLU A 54 7.27 -28.73 -10.95
N GLN A 55 7.57 -28.09 -12.08
CA GLN A 55 7.65 -26.62 -12.18
C GLN A 55 6.32 -25.97 -11.80
N LEU A 56 5.20 -26.48 -12.32
CA LEU A 56 3.86 -26.00 -11.99
C LEU A 56 3.57 -26.13 -10.49
N SER A 57 3.86 -27.30 -9.89
CA SER A 57 3.66 -27.52 -8.45
C SER A 57 4.49 -26.56 -7.59
N SER A 58 5.74 -26.31 -7.98
CA SER A 58 6.63 -25.35 -7.32
C SER A 58 6.07 -23.93 -7.38
N ILE A 59 5.58 -23.50 -8.54
CA ILE A 59 4.97 -22.18 -8.74
C ILE A 59 3.69 -22.05 -7.92
N GLN A 60 2.82 -23.06 -7.93
CA GLN A 60 1.58 -23.06 -7.15
C GLN A 60 1.86 -22.91 -5.64
N LYS A 61 2.88 -23.59 -5.12
CA LYS A 61 3.31 -23.43 -3.71
C LYS A 61 3.79 -22.00 -3.43
N LYS A 62 4.63 -21.43 -4.31
CA LYS A 62 5.10 -20.05 -4.16
C LYS A 62 3.95 -19.05 -4.20
N TYR A 63 3.00 -19.25 -5.11
CA TYR A 63 1.82 -18.42 -5.24
C TYR A 63 0.97 -18.45 -3.95
N SER A 64 0.67 -19.64 -3.45
CA SER A 64 -0.10 -19.81 -2.20
C SER A 64 0.62 -19.16 -1.00
N ASN A 65 1.94 -19.30 -0.89
CA ASN A 65 2.71 -18.65 0.16
C ASN A 65 2.66 -17.12 0.05
N LEU A 66 2.73 -16.57 -1.16
CA LEU A 66 2.67 -15.13 -1.39
C LEU A 66 1.28 -14.56 -1.09
N GLU A 67 0.22 -15.30 -1.42
CA GLU A 67 -1.16 -14.95 -1.07
C GLU A 67 -1.35 -14.86 0.44
N VAL A 68 -0.82 -15.82 1.20
CA VAL A 68 -0.84 -15.78 2.67
C VAL A 68 -0.07 -14.56 3.20
N GLN A 69 1.14 -14.30 2.71
CA GLN A 69 1.93 -13.14 3.14
C GLN A 69 1.23 -11.81 2.83
N LEU A 70 0.53 -11.72 1.69
CA LEU A 70 -0.23 -10.53 1.32
C LEU A 70 -1.40 -10.30 2.30
N ILE A 71 -2.12 -11.36 2.66
CA ILE A 71 -3.22 -11.29 3.64
C ILE A 71 -2.68 -10.84 5.00
N GLU A 72 -1.61 -11.47 5.50
CA GLU A 72 -0.99 -11.13 6.78
C GLU A 72 -0.47 -9.69 6.80
N SER A 73 0.20 -9.25 5.73
CA SER A 73 0.70 -7.88 5.59
C SER A 73 -0.43 -6.86 5.57
N THR A 74 -1.51 -7.15 4.84
CA THR A 74 -2.70 -6.28 4.79
C THR A 74 -3.36 -6.18 6.17
N GLN A 75 -3.52 -7.31 6.86
CA GLN A 75 -4.07 -7.34 8.21
C GLN A 75 -3.22 -6.53 9.19
N ARG A 76 -1.88 -6.68 9.13
CA ARG A 76 -0.95 -5.92 9.98
C ARG A 76 -1.01 -4.43 9.68
N GLY A 77 -1.09 -4.05 8.39
CA GLY A 77 -1.26 -2.67 7.96
C GLY A 77 -2.52 -2.02 8.53
N ASN A 78 -3.64 -2.73 8.49
CA ASN A 78 -4.91 -2.25 9.05
C ASN A 78 -4.83 -2.06 10.57
N GLN A 79 -4.23 -3.02 11.30
CA GLN A 79 -4.01 -2.88 12.74
C GLN A 79 -3.18 -1.65 13.08
N LEU A 80 -2.07 -1.42 12.37
CA LEU A 80 -1.24 -0.23 12.58
C LEU A 80 -1.98 1.07 12.27
N ALA A 81 -2.84 1.08 11.25
CA ALA A 81 -3.67 2.24 10.93
C ALA A 81 -4.66 2.56 12.06
N ASP A 82 -5.29 1.53 12.63
CA ASP A 82 -6.21 1.67 13.77
C ASP A 82 -5.48 2.13 15.04
N GLU A 83 -4.34 1.54 15.37
CA GLU A 83 -3.47 1.96 16.49
C GLU A 83 -3.06 3.43 16.33
N ASN A 84 -2.63 3.85 15.13
CA ASN A 84 -2.25 5.22 14.85
C ASN A 84 -3.44 6.19 15.03
N LYS A 85 -4.63 5.82 14.56
CA LYS A 85 -5.86 6.62 14.77
C LYS A 85 -6.18 6.78 16.26
N GLN A 86 -6.01 5.73 17.06
CA GLN A 86 -6.19 5.78 18.52
C GLN A 86 -5.16 6.69 19.20
N LEU A 87 -3.89 6.62 18.78
CA LEU A 87 -2.82 7.48 19.28
C LEU A 87 -3.10 8.95 18.95
N ILE A 88 -3.48 9.26 17.71
CA ILE A 88 -3.86 10.63 17.30
C ILE A 88 -5.02 11.15 18.17
N THR A 89 -6.02 10.30 18.43
CA THR A 89 -7.15 10.68 19.29
C THR A 89 -6.70 10.98 20.71
N THR A 90 -5.79 10.18 21.25
CA THR A 90 -5.19 10.39 22.58
C THR A 90 -4.37 11.69 22.63
N ILE A 91 -3.53 11.96 21.62
CA ILE A 91 -2.75 13.21 21.51
C ILE A 91 -3.68 14.43 21.51
N LYS A 92 -4.77 14.39 20.72
CA LYS A 92 -5.76 15.48 20.69
C LYS A 92 -6.42 15.71 22.04
N LYS A 93 -6.71 14.63 22.79
CA LYS A 93 -7.27 14.73 24.14
C LYS A 93 -6.27 15.36 25.10
N LEU A 94 -5.03 14.86 25.12
CA LEU A 94 -3.97 15.38 25.99
C LEU A 94 -3.67 16.85 25.72
N ASN A 95 -3.64 17.29 24.45
CA ASN A 95 -3.46 18.71 24.13
C ASN A 95 -4.57 19.58 24.72
N ARG A 96 -5.84 19.16 24.63
CA ARG A 96 -6.95 19.90 25.26
C ARG A 96 -6.82 19.95 26.79
N ASP A 97 -6.35 18.87 27.40
CA ASP A 97 -6.15 18.82 28.84
C ASP A 97 -4.97 19.72 29.26
N ILE A 98 -3.90 19.80 28.46
CA ILE A 98 -2.80 20.77 28.64
C ILE A 98 -3.31 22.21 28.53
N ASP A 99 -4.10 22.53 27.50
CA ASP A 99 -4.66 23.88 27.33
C ASP A 99 -5.52 24.29 28.53
N ARG A 100 -6.32 23.36 29.06
CA ARG A 100 -7.11 23.58 30.28
C ARG A 100 -6.24 23.84 31.50
N LEU A 101 -5.15 23.09 31.67
CA LEU A 101 -4.21 23.27 32.77
C LEU A 101 -3.47 24.60 32.68
N GLU A 102 -3.03 25.02 31.49
CA GLU A 102 -2.41 26.33 31.28
C GLU A 102 -3.39 27.47 31.55
N ASN A 103 -4.67 27.33 31.17
CA ASN A 103 -5.69 28.33 31.49
C ASN A 103 -5.98 28.39 33.00
N LEU A 104 -6.06 27.24 33.68
CA LEU A 104 -6.23 27.20 35.14
C LEU A 104 -5.04 27.86 35.85
N LYS A 105 -3.82 27.56 35.43
CA LYS A 105 -2.61 28.19 35.95
C LYS A 105 -2.64 29.71 35.79
N LYS A 106 -3.05 30.23 34.62
CA LYS A 106 -3.22 31.68 34.40
C LYS A 106 -4.27 32.27 35.33
N ALA A 107 -5.43 31.63 35.46
CA ALA A 107 -6.50 32.09 36.34
C ALA A 107 -6.05 32.14 37.82
N VAL A 108 -5.34 31.11 38.28
CA VAL A 108 -4.78 31.06 39.64
C VAL A 108 -3.75 32.17 39.87
N LEU A 109 -2.82 32.37 38.93
CA LEU A 109 -1.82 33.45 39.05
C LEU A 109 -2.47 34.84 39.07
N ASN A 110 -3.49 35.07 38.23
CA ASN A 110 -4.24 36.33 38.22
C ASN A 110 -5.00 36.54 39.54
N SER A 111 -5.65 35.51 40.08
CA SER A 111 -6.36 35.60 41.36
C SER A 111 -5.43 35.95 42.52
N ILE A 112 -4.21 35.42 42.55
CA ILE A 112 -3.21 35.75 43.57
C ILE A 112 -2.74 37.21 43.43
N GLN A 113 -2.55 37.67 42.19
CA GLN A 113 -2.14 39.06 41.93
C GLN A 113 -3.25 40.06 42.30
N GLU A 114 -4.50 39.76 41.95
CA GLU A 114 -5.67 40.59 42.30
C GLU A 114 -5.85 40.70 43.83
N GLU A 115 -5.64 39.61 44.59
CA GLU A 115 -5.71 39.64 46.06
C GLU A 115 -4.63 40.56 46.67
N HIS A 116 -3.41 40.56 46.11
CA HIS A 116 -2.33 41.46 46.53
C HIS A 116 -2.60 42.92 46.18
N ASP A 117 -3.09 43.20 44.98
CA ASP A 117 -3.42 44.57 44.54
C ASP A 117 -4.59 45.16 45.33
N VAL A 118 -5.54 44.34 45.76
CA VAL A 118 -6.66 44.75 46.63
C VAL A 118 -6.20 45.02 48.06
N GLU A 119 -5.29 44.22 48.63
CA GLU A 119 -4.69 44.53 49.94
C GLU A 119 -3.84 45.82 49.93
N ASP A 120 -3.07 46.05 48.87
CA ASP A 120 -2.28 47.27 48.70
C ASP A 120 -3.17 48.49 48.42
N ALA A 121 -4.23 48.33 47.64
CA ALA A 121 -5.25 49.37 47.45
C ALA A 121 -5.99 49.68 48.76
N HIS A 122 -6.34 48.67 49.57
CA HIS A 122 -6.96 48.88 50.88
C HIS A 122 -6.06 49.59 51.89
N LYS A 123 -4.72 49.52 51.75
CA LYS A 123 -3.79 50.36 52.52
C LYS A 123 -3.67 51.79 51.97
N TYR A 124 -3.91 52.01 50.68
CA TYR A 124 -3.76 53.32 50.04
C TYR A 124 -5.05 54.15 50.01
N TYR A 125 -6.22 53.54 50.14
CA TYR A 125 -7.49 54.24 50.37
C TYR A 125 -7.62 54.67 51.84
N SER A 126 -6.73 55.59 52.24
CA SER A 126 -6.98 56.53 53.33
C SER A 126 -8.28 57.28 53.06
N ALA A 127 -8.97 57.68 54.13
CA ALA A 127 -10.34 58.22 54.18
C ALA A 127 -10.68 59.40 53.25
N ASP A 128 -9.76 59.88 52.42
CA ASP A 128 -9.92 61.02 51.52
C ASP A 128 -10.69 60.70 50.22
N ASP A 129 -10.71 59.45 49.72
CA ASP A 129 -11.34 59.15 48.41
C ASP A 129 -12.88 59.07 48.46
N LEU A 130 -13.48 58.84 49.64
CA LEU A 130 -14.94 58.86 49.79
C LEU A 130 -15.53 60.24 49.47
N LEU A 131 -14.75 61.32 49.66
CA LEU A 131 -15.16 62.69 49.34
C LEU A 131 -15.27 62.93 47.82
N GLN A 132 -14.47 62.24 47.01
CA GLN A 132 -14.38 62.49 45.56
C GLN A 132 -15.53 61.84 44.76
N THR A 133 -16.14 60.77 45.30
CA THR A 133 -17.25 60.04 44.64
C THR A 133 -18.59 60.77 44.70
N THR A 134 -18.72 61.82 45.52
CA THR A 134 -19.95 62.63 45.60
C THR A 134 -20.03 63.74 44.54
N ALA A 135 -18.97 63.95 43.75
CA ALA A 135 -18.95 64.94 42.68
C ALA A 135 -19.28 64.29 41.32
N PRO A 136 -20.38 64.68 40.64
CA PRO A 136 -20.77 64.10 39.36
C PRO A 136 -19.77 64.49 38.25
N ARG A 137 -19.11 63.49 37.65
CA ARG A 137 -18.30 63.67 36.44
C ARG A 137 -19.14 63.53 35.18
N THR A 138 -19.08 64.56 34.34
CA THR A 138 -19.76 64.65 33.05
C THR A 138 -19.14 63.71 32.01
N MET A 139 -20.00 63.18 31.14
CA MET A 139 -19.74 62.22 30.05
C MET A 139 -18.78 62.76 28.99
N LEU A 140 -17.63 62.10 28.78
CA LEU A 140 -17.04 61.76 27.48
C LEU A 140 -15.63 61.17 27.74
N GLU A 141 -15.44 59.89 27.43
CA GLU A 141 -14.18 59.21 27.04
C GLU A 141 -14.28 57.73 27.41
N MET A 142 -15.13 57.02 26.67
CA MET A 142 -14.96 55.59 26.44
C MET A 142 -14.48 55.45 25.00
N ASN A 143 -13.21 55.13 24.81
CA ASN A 143 -12.75 54.57 23.53
C ASN A 143 -11.55 53.65 23.77
N GLY A 144 -11.84 52.38 24.03
CA GLY A 144 -10.87 51.28 23.95
C GLY A 144 -11.17 50.45 22.71
N ASN A 145 -10.18 50.24 21.85
CA ASN A 145 -10.29 49.35 20.70
C ASN A 145 -9.58 48.02 20.98
N GLU A 146 -10.38 46.96 21.10
CA GLU A 146 -10.02 45.55 21.33
C GLU A 146 -9.85 44.76 20.01
N ASP A 147 -9.00 45.18 19.08
CA ASP A 147 -8.96 44.58 17.72
C ASP A 147 -7.90 43.48 17.50
N SER A 148 -7.16 43.05 18.52
CA SER A 148 -6.07 42.06 18.30
C SER A 148 -6.56 40.62 18.14
N CYS A 149 -7.76 40.27 18.62
CA CYS A 149 -8.24 38.89 18.67
C CYS A 149 -8.94 38.43 17.38
N GLN A 150 -9.61 39.33 16.65
CA GLN A 150 -10.27 39.00 15.38
C GLN A 150 -9.29 38.60 14.25
N SER A 151 -8.07 39.14 14.26
CA SER A 151 -7.06 38.88 13.21
C SER A 151 -6.51 37.44 13.23
N ILE A 152 -6.42 36.82 14.41
CA ILE A 152 -5.89 35.46 14.57
C ILE A 152 -6.93 34.41 14.16
N ILE A 153 -8.21 34.67 14.46
CA ILE A 153 -9.33 33.77 14.11
C ILE A 153 -9.50 33.66 12.59
N ASN A 154 -9.34 34.76 11.85
CA ASN A 154 -9.44 34.75 10.39
C ASN A 154 -8.30 33.99 9.68
N LYS A 155 -7.13 33.84 10.31
CA LYS A 155 -6.02 33.06 9.73
C LYS A 155 -6.20 31.55 9.87
N ILE A 156 -6.91 31.10 10.89
CA ILE A 156 -7.11 29.66 11.16
C ILE A 156 -8.30 29.11 10.36
N VAL A 157 -9.35 29.90 10.16
CA VAL A 157 -10.54 29.48 9.38
C VAL A 157 -10.25 29.31 7.88
N ASN A 158 -9.25 30.02 7.36
CA ASN A 158 -8.91 29.99 5.93
C ASN A 158 -7.81 28.97 5.56
N SER A 159 -7.28 28.21 6.52
CA SER A 159 -6.29 27.16 6.26
C SER A 159 -6.95 25.78 6.31
N ASP A 160 -7.81 25.48 5.34
CA ASP A 160 -8.28 24.13 5.10
C ASP A 160 -7.90 23.64 3.70
N THR A 161 -6.95 22.69 3.71
CA THR A 161 -7.05 21.38 3.05
C THR A 161 -7.47 21.33 1.58
N HIS A 162 -6.49 21.36 0.67
CA HIS A 162 -6.62 20.64 -0.61
C HIS A 162 -5.33 19.95 -1.04
N ASN A 163 -5.51 18.69 -1.45
CA ASN A 163 -4.63 17.83 -2.27
C ASN A 163 -3.50 17.04 -1.59
N ILE A 164 -3.82 15.88 -1.00
CA ILE A 164 -3.11 14.60 -1.29
C ILE A 164 -4.06 13.40 -1.10
N ILE A 165 -5.12 13.24 -1.89
CA ILE A 165 -5.72 11.93 -2.17
C ILE A 165 -6.25 11.96 -3.60
N ASN A 166 -5.49 11.42 -4.54
CA ASN A 166 -6.03 10.84 -5.76
C ASN A 166 -5.25 9.56 -6.04
N GLY A 167 -5.96 8.44 -5.95
CA GLY A 167 -5.45 7.11 -6.22
C GLY A 167 -5.13 6.94 -7.71
N SER A 168 -3.95 6.37 -7.97
CA SER A 168 -3.62 5.76 -9.26
C SER A 168 -3.42 4.27 -9.03
N PHE A 169 -4.54 3.54 -8.89
CA PHE A 169 -4.55 2.11 -9.15
C PHE A 169 -4.44 1.91 -10.67
N ASN A 170 -3.22 1.69 -11.13
CA ASN A 170 -2.96 1.32 -12.51
C ASN A 170 -3.36 -0.16 -12.68
N SER A 171 -4.58 -0.40 -13.18
CA SER A 171 -5.04 -1.73 -13.58
C SER A 171 -4.48 -2.06 -14.97
N PRO A 172 -3.79 -3.19 -15.18
CA PRO A 172 -3.42 -3.59 -16.53
C PRO A 172 -4.66 -4.13 -17.26
N TYR A 173 -4.93 -3.52 -18.42
CA TYR A 173 -5.85 -3.98 -19.44
C TYR A 173 -5.79 -5.51 -19.63
N ILE A 174 -6.92 -6.18 -19.40
CA ILE A 174 -7.18 -7.52 -19.94
C ILE A 174 -7.53 -7.31 -21.42
N GLY A 175 -6.56 -7.60 -22.29
CA GLY A 175 -6.78 -7.71 -23.72
C GLY A 175 -7.48 -9.03 -24.04
N ASN A 176 -8.63 -8.94 -24.71
CA ASN A 176 -9.24 -10.06 -25.42
C ASN A 176 -8.32 -10.53 -26.54
N VAL A 177 -7.89 -11.80 -26.50
CA VAL A 177 -7.70 -12.69 -27.66
C VAL A 177 -7.98 -14.12 -27.18
#